data_AF-A0A972ARF0-F1
#
_entry.id   AF-A0A972ARF0-F1
#
_cell.length_a   1.000
_cell.length_b   1.000
_cell.length_c   1.000
_cell.angle_alpha   90.00
_cell.angle_beta   90.00
_cell.angle_gamma   90.00
#
_symmetry.space_group_name_H-M   'P 1'
#
loop_
_entity.id
_entity.type
_entity.pdbx_description
1 polymer ?
#
loop_
_entity_poly.entity_id
_entity_poly.type
_entity_poly.pdbx_seq_one_letter_code
_entity_poly.pdbx_strand_id
1 'polypeptide(L)'
;LLSIARELRSIGVGIYFEEQRIHTMSGDGELMLSILASYAQEESRAVSENCKWRIKQRFENGELYGFTAMYGYNIKSGEITVNEEQAVVIRRIYDLYIGGWGFSRIAKLLNEENIPAYKGGRWSASRVGDLVGNEKLTGSALLQKSYTEDHLTKKQVRNKGEKERYFAEDTHPAIISMELFETAQQIRAARAKHVKARDTSQNRYPFTGKIVCECCGKNYKRKVVQGRSYWQCSTFLHDGRDYCPAQQIPERILEEFAAEFGGMGNISEIRVPGKNKLVFALHGGQKIEKEWRISRRDSWTDEMKEVARQKARSRYGN
;
A
#
# COMPACT_ATOMS: atom_id res chain seq x y z
N LEU A 1 -13.42 31.35 14.56
CA LEU A 1 -13.28 32.71 15.15
C LEU A 1 -14.63 33.28 15.58
N LEU A 2 -15.59 33.46 14.66
CA LEU A 2 -16.95 33.95 14.98
C LEU A 2 -17.65 33.16 16.10
N SER A 3 -17.58 31.83 16.07
CA SER A 3 -18.17 30.97 17.11
C SER A 3 -17.57 31.24 18.50
N ILE A 4 -16.25 31.32 18.59
CA ILE A 4 -15.50 31.58 19.83
C ILE A 4 -15.79 32.99 20.37
N ALA A 5 -15.82 33.99 19.49
CA ALA A 5 -16.16 35.35 19.87
C ALA A 5 -17.60 35.48 20.40
N ARG A 6 -18.55 34.73 19.82
CA ARG A 6 -19.94 34.65 20.32
C ARG A 6 -20.04 33.92 21.65
N GLU A 7 -19.28 32.84 21.82
CA GLU A 7 -19.21 32.10 23.09
C GLU A 7 -18.65 32.98 24.21
N LEU A 8 -17.54 33.68 23.97
CA LEU A 8 -16.95 34.64 24.91
C LEU A 8 -17.92 35.76 25.28
N ARG A 9 -18.63 36.32 24.29
CA ARG A 9 -19.68 37.31 24.54
C ARG A 9 -20.82 36.75 25.41
N SER A 10 -21.21 35.50 25.20
CA SER A 10 -22.29 34.85 25.98
C SER A 10 -21.96 34.69 27.46
N ILE A 11 -20.67 34.61 27.81
CA ILE A 11 -20.18 34.56 29.20
C ILE A 11 -19.74 35.94 29.72
N GLY A 12 -20.07 37.03 29.01
CA GLY A 12 -19.78 38.40 29.43
C GLY A 12 -18.35 38.87 29.15
N VAL A 13 -17.57 38.12 28.37
CA VAL A 13 -16.19 38.46 28.01
C VAL A 13 -16.15 39.16 26.66
N GLY A 14 -15.72 40.42 26.65
CA GLY A 14 -15.49 41.21 25.43
C GLY A 14 -14.09 40.98 24.85
N ILE A 15 -13.98 41.05 23.52
CA ILE A 15 -12.72 41.06 22.79
C ILE A 15 -12.55 42.47 22.23
N TYR A 16 -11.37 43.06 22.47
CA TYR A 16 -10.98 44.31 21.86
C TYR A 16 -9.91 44.05 20.79
N PHE A 17 -10.24 44.36 19.55
CA PHE A 17 -9.30 44.28 18.43
C PHE A 17 -8.55 45.61 18.33
N GLU A 18 -7.27 45.63 18.71
CA GLU A 18 -6.47 46.86 18.84
C GLU A 18 -6.24 47.57 17.51
N GLU A 19 -5.91 46.82 16.46
CA GLU A 19 -5.62 47.34 15.12
C GLU A 19 -6.85 47.99 14.47
N GLN A 20 -8.02 47.36 14.61
CA GLN A 20 -9.28 47.85 14.05
C GLN A 20 -10.07 48.74 15.03
N ARG A 21 -9.60 48.87 16.29
CA ARG A 21 -10.25 49.61 17.40
C ARG A 21 -11.71 49.22 17.64
N ILE A 22 -12.01 47.92 17.57
CA ILE A 22 -13.38 47.38 17.70
C ILE A 22 -13.53 46.63 19.01
N HIS A 23 -14.63 46.89 19.72
CA HIS A 23 -15.03 46.14 20.90
C HIS A 23 -16.23 45.24 20.56
N THR A 24 -16.13 43.92 20.77
CA THR A 24 -17.20 42.96 20.39
C THR A 24 -18.50 43.12 21.18
N MET A 25 -18.48 43.84 22.30
CA MET A 25 -19.68 44.15 23.11
C MET A 25 -20.43 45.41 22.64
N SER A 26 -19.88 46.16 21.68
CA SER A 26 -20.56 47.35 21.13
C SER A 26 -21.78 46.96 20.28
N GLY A 27 -22.73 47.89 20.11
CA GLY A 27 -23.94 47.65 19.29
C GLY A 27 -23.64 47.21 17.86
N ASP A 28 -22.59 47.78 17.26
CA ASP A 28 -22.15 47.48 15.89
C ASP A 28 -21.07 46.37 15.81
N GLY A 29 -20.65 45.83 16.96
CA GLY A 29 -19.52 44.89 17.07
C GLY A 29 -19.74 43.56 16.35
N GLU A 30 -20.98 43.06 16.30
CA GLU A 30 -21.31 41.79 15.62
C GLU A 30 -21.26 41.94 14.10
N LEU A 31 -21.76 43.07 13.57
CA LEU A 31 -21.69 43.39 12.15
C LEU A 31 -20.23 43.52 11.71
N MET A 32 -19.45 44.29 12.45
CA MET A 32 -18.02 44.48 12.16
C MET A 32 -17.23 43.17 12.25
N LEU A 33 -17.50 42.31 13.25
CA LEU A 33 -16.87 41.00 13.36
C LEU A 33 -17.20 40.10 12.16
N SER A 34 -18.44 40.14 11.68
CA SER A 34 -18.87 39.38 10.50
C SER A 34 -18.18 39.88 9.22
N ILE A 35 -18.02 41.20 9.07
CA ILE A 35 -17.29 41.82 7.95
C ILE A 35 -15.81 41.41 8.00
N LEU A 36 -15.15 41.55 9.16
CA LEU A 36 -13.73 41.18 9.32
C LEU A 36 -13.49 39.69 9.09
N ALA A 37 -14.39 38.83 9.58
CA ALA A 37 -14.30 37.39 9.33
C ALA A 37 -14.46 37.07 7.85
N SER A 38 -15.37 37.75 7.15
CA SER A 38 -15.57 37.60 5.70
C SER A 38 -14.34 38.06 4.92
N TYR A 39 -13.77 39.20 5.32
CA TYR A 39 -12.54 39.75 4.73
C TYR A 39 -11.35 38.79 4.92
N ALA A 40 -11.11 38.32 6.15
CA ALA A 40 -10.05 37.37 6.44
C ALA A 40 -10.22 36.03 5.70
N GLN A 41 -11.48 35.57 5.53
CA GLN A 41 -11.78 34.37 4.74
C GLN A 41 -11.45 34.58 3.25
N GLU A 42 -11.78 35.74 2.69
CA GLU A 42 -11.48 36.06 1.30
C GLU A 42 -9.98 36.25 1.07
N GLU A 43 -9.24 36.90 2.00
CA GLU A 43 -7.77 36.97 1.94
C GLU A 43 -7.14 35.58 1.98
N SER A 44 -7.59 34.71 2.89
CA SER A 44 -7.12 33.33 2.98
C SER A 44 -7.36 32.55 1.67
N ARG A 45 -8.53 32.75 1.06
CA ARG A 45 -8.87 32.17 -0.24
C ARG A 45 -7.99 32.74 -1.34
N ALA A 46 -7.83 34.05 -1.43
CA ALA A 46 -7.01 34.75 -2.42
C ALA A 46 -5.53 34.32 -2.35
N VAL A 47 -4.94 34.25 -1.15
CA VAL A 47 -3.57 33.74 -0.95
C VAL A 47 -3.46 32.29 -1.44
N SER A 48 -4.46 31.46 -1.15
CA SER A 48 -4.49 30.08 -1.61
C SER A 48 -4.59 29.97 -3.13
N GLU A 49 -5.43 30.79 -3.77
CA GLU A 49 -5.56 30.82 -5.24
C GLU A 49 -4.29 31.37 -5.91
N ASN A 50 -3.68 32.41 -5.36
CA ASN A 50 -2.39 32.93 -5.85
C ASN A 50 -1.28 31.87 -5.78
N CYS A 51 -1.23 31.10 -4.69
CA CYS A 51 -0.29 29.98 -4.57
C CYS A 51 -0.55 28.89 -5.63
N LYS A 52 -1.82 28.52 -5.84
CA LYS A 52 -2.21 27.54 -6.87
C LYS A 52 -1.86 28.03 -8.27
N TRP A 53 -2.17 29.29 -8.57
CA TRP A 53 -1.87 29.93 -9.84
C TRP A 53 -0.36 29.95 -10.12
N ARG A 54 0.46 30.35 -9.14
CA ARG A 54 1.93 30.30 -9.24
C ARG A 54 2.45 28.89 -9.52
N ILE A 55 1.91 27.87 -8.84
CA ILE A 55 2.30 26.47 -9.06
C ILE A 55 1.85 26.01 -10.45
N LYS A 56 0.65 26.39 -10.90
CA LYS A 56 0.14 26.08 -12.24
C LYS A 56 1.04 26.68 -13.32
N GLN A 57 1.42 27.95 -13.18
CA GLN A 57 2.33 28.61 -14.12
C GLN A 57 3.68 27.89 -14.23
N ARG A 58 4.23 27.40 -13.11
CA ARG A 58 5.43 26.56 -13.12
C ARG A 58 5.23 25.26 -13.88
N PHE A 59 4.05 24.63 -13.75
CA PHE A 59 3.74 23.43 -14.51
C PHE A 59 3.62 23.68 -16.01
N GLU A 60 2.99 24.79 -16.40
CA GLU A 60 2.90 25.24 -17.80
C GLU A 60 4.30 25.50 -18.40
N ASN A 61 5.23 26.02 -17.58
CA ASN A 61 6.64 26.19 -17.96
C ASN A 61 7.47 24.89 -17.93
N GLY A 62 6.87 23.76 -17.53
CA GLY A 62 7.60 22.48 -17.40
C GLY A 62 8.56 22.41 -16.20
N GLU A 63 8.48 23.34 -15.25
CA GLU A 63 9.33 23.35 -14.07
C GLU A 63 8.96 22.23 -13.09
N LEU A 64 9.96 21.49 -12.64
CA LEU A 64 9.76 20.43 -11.65
C LEU A 64 9.35 21.02 -10.29
N TYR A 65 8.23 20.53 -9.75
CA TYR A 65 7.74 20.90 -8.42
C TYR A 65 7.69 19.68 -7.50
N GLY A 66 8.21 19.81 -6.28
CA GLY A 66 8.18 18.74 -5.28
C GLY A 66 9.07 17.55 -5.60
N PHE A 67 10.04 17.71 -6.51
CA PHE A 67 11.03 16.68 -6.84
C PHE A 67 12.19 16.75 -5.84
N THR A 68 12.03 16.13 -4.68
CA THR A 68 13.00 16.24 -3.57
C THR A 68 13.93 15.04 -3.47
N ALA A 69 13.52 13.89 -4.00
CA ALA A 69 14.19 12.61 -3.74
C ALA A 69 13.78 11.54 -4.77
N MET A 70 14.76 10.89 -5.40
CA MET A 70 14.52 9.75 -6.29
C MET A 70 15.72 8.80 -6.33
N TYR A 71 15.47 7.49 -6.35
CA TYR A 71 16.53 6.51 -6.61
C TYR A 71 17.02 6.63 -8.05
N GLY A 72 18.33 6.69 -8.26
CA GLY A 72 18.95 6.99 -9.55
C GLY A 72 19.44 8.42 -9.72
N TYR A 73 19.01 9.35 -8.85
CA TYR A 73 19.33 10.77 -8.97
C TYR A 73 19.86 11.37 -7.68
N ASN A 74 20.83 12.28 -7.81
CA ASN A 74 21.26 13.18 -6.77
C ASN A 74 20.58 14.54 -7.00
N ILE A 75 19.77 14.97 -6.04
CA ILE A 75 19.02 16.22 -6.13
C ILE A 75 19.55 17.17 -5.05
N LYS A 76 20.22 18.25 -5.46
CA LYS A 76 20.78 19.25 -4.54
C LYS A 76 20.49 20.65 -5.08
N SER A 77 19.85 21.49 -4.26
CA SER A 77 19.65 22.92 -4.56
C SER A 77 19.08 23.25 -5.95
N GLY A 78 18.20 22.39 -6.49
CA GLY A 78 17.60 22.56 -7.81
C GLY A 78 18.35 21.90 -8.96
N GLU A 79 19.56 21.38 -8.73
CA GLU A 79 20.31 20.60 -9.71
C GLU A 79 19.98 19.11 -9.58
N ILE A 80 19.74 18.45 -10.72
CA ILE A 80 19.42 17.02 -10.81
C ILE A 80 20.51 16.35 -11.64
N THR A 81 21.31 15.51 -10.98
CA THR A 81 22.37 14.74 -11.63
C THR A 81 22.11 13.25 -11.49
N VAL A 82 22.56 12.46 -12.46
CA VAL A 82 22.44 11.00 -12.40
C VAL A 82 23.43 10.46 -11.37
N ASN A 83 22.95 9.56 -10.51
CA ASN A 83 23.81 8.73 -9.69
C ASN A 83 24.10 7.44 -10.47
N GLU A 84 25.27 7.35 -11.10
CA GLU A 84 25.57 6.23 -12.01
C GLU A 84 25.55 4.85 -11.33
N GLU A 85 25.96 4.74 -10.06
CA GLU A 85 25.88 3.48 -9.32
C GLU A 85 24.44 2.97 -9.23
N GLN A 86 23.50 3.87 -8.93
CA GLN A 86 22.07 3.54 -8.88
C GLN A 86 21.46 3.41 -10.28
N ALA A 87 21.95 4.16 -11.26
CA ALA A 87 21.48 4.10 -12.64
C ALA A 87 21.79 2.74 -13.28
N VAL A 88 22.95 2.14 -13.01
CA VAL A 88 23.27 0.77 -13.44
C VAL A 88 22.26 -0.23 -12.89
N VAL A 89 21.86 -0.11 -11.62
CA VAL A 89 20.82 -0.96 -11.01
C VAL A 89 19.47 -0.76 -11.71
N ILE A 90 19.11 0.48 -12.03
CA ILE A 90 17.87 0.81 -12.74
C ILE A 90 17.86 0.17 -14.13
N ARG A 91 18.91 0.36 -14.93
CA ARG A 91 19.04 -0.23 -16.28
C ARG A 91 18.90 -1.75 -16.21
N ARG A 92 19.60 -2.40 -15.26
CA ARG A 92 19.49 -3.84 -15.02
C ARG A 92 18.08 -4.29 -14.60
N ILE A 93 17.36 -3.51 -13.79
CA ILE A 93 15.97 -3.80 -13.43
C ILE A 93 15.08 -3.81 -14.68
N TYR A 94 15.26 -2.84 -15.58
CA TYR A 94 14.51 -2.77 -16.84
C TYR A 94 14.83 -3.96 -17.74
N ASP A 95 16.11 -4.30 -17.92
CA ASP A 95 16.54 -5.44 -18.75
C ASP A 95 15.94 -6.76 -18.23
N LEU A 96 16.03 -7.01 -16.92
CA LEU A 96 15.45 -8.21 -16.32
C LEU A 96 13.92 -8.25 -16.48
N TYR A 97 13.25 -7.11 -16.30
CA TYR A 97 11.79 -7.04 -16.38
C TYR A 97 11.29 -7.28 -17.81
N ILE A 98 11.91 -6.61 -18.79
CA ILE A 98 11.64 -6.79 -20.23
C ILE A 98 11.96 -8.22 -20.64
N GLY A 99 13.05 -8.79 -20.12
CA GLY A 99 13.42 -10.21 -20.25
C GLY A 99 12.48 -11.22 -19.58
N GLY A 100 11.30 -10.78 -19.10
CA GLY A 100 10.26 -11.68 -18.61
C GLY A 100 10.22 -11.87 -17.09
N TRP A 101 11.15 -11.28 -16.32
CA TRP A 101 11.16 -11.48 -14.88
C TRP A 101 10.02 -10.73 -14.19
N GLY A 102 9.48 -11.32 -13.12
CA GLY A 102 8.47 -10.68 -12.27
C GLY A 102 9.11 -9.79 -11.20
N PHE A 103 8.40 -8.76 -10.75
CA PHE A 103 8.89 -7.80 -9.74
C PHE A 103 9.41 -8.46 -8.46
N SER A 104 8.72 -9.48 -7.94
CA SER A 104 9.18 -10.20 -6.74
C SER A 104 10.50 -10.93 -6.96
N ARG A 105 10.70 -11.50 -8.15
CA ARG A 105 11.94 -12.22 -8.49
C ARG A 105 13.11 -11.25 -8.60
N ILE A 106 12.89 -10.10 -9.24
CA ILE A 106 13.89 -9.02 -9.35
C ILE A 106 14.24 -8.49 -7.95
N ALA A 107 13.25 -8.19 -7.12
CA ALA A 107 13.49 -7.71 -5.76
C ALA A 107 14.28 -8.73 -4.91
N LYS A 108 13.97 -10.03 -5.05
CA LYS A 108 14.72 -11.10 -4.36
C LYS A 108 16.18 -11.14 -4.80
N LEU A 109 16.44 -11.12 -6.10
CA LEU A 109 17.80 -11.11 -6.66
C LEU A 109 18.63 -9.94 -6.12
N LEU A 110 18.09 -8.71 -6.17
CA LEU A 110 18.81 -7.53 -5.69
C LEU A 110 19.10 -7.59 -4.18
N ASN A 111 18.20 -8.15 -3.40
CA ASN A 111 18.42 -8.35 -1.96
C ASN A 111 19.46 -9.45 -1.67
N GLU A 112 19.50 -10.53 -2.46
CA GLU A 112 20.50 -11.61 -2.32
C GLU A 112 21.92 -11.10 -2.64
N GLU A 113 22.04 -10.16 -3.56
CA GLU A 113 23.28 -9.47 -3.91
C GLU A 113 23.64 -8.32 -2.96
N ASN A 114 22.85 -8.11 -1.89
CA ASN A 114 23.01 -7.02 -0.93
C ASN A 114 22.99 -5.60 -1.53
N ILE A 115 22.29 -5.40 -2.65
CA ILE A 115 22.14 -4.08 -3.26
C ILE A 115 21.10 -3.29 -2.47
N PRO A 116 21.47 -2.14 -1.86
CA PRO A 116 20.53 -1.35 -1.07
C PRO A 116 19.50 -0.65 -1.96
N ALA A 117 18.25 -0.68 -1.53
CA ALA A 117 17.20 0.18 -2.08
C ALA A 117 17.35 1.63 -1.56
N TYR A 118 16.51 2.53 -2.06
CA TYR A 118 16.51 3.94 -1.64
C TYR A 118 16.53 4.11 -0.10
N LYS A 119 17.48 4.92 0.38
CA LYS A 119 17.82 5.15 1.80
C LYS A 119 18.29 3.89 2.57
N GLY A 120 18.91 2.92 1.91
CA GLY A 120 19.48 1.73 2.57
C GLY A 120 18.45 0.66 2.92
N GLY A 121 17.23 0.74 2.38
CA GLY A 121 16.18 -0.25 2.62
C GLY A 121 16.35 -1.53 1.80
N ARG A 122 15.46 -2.51 2.01
CA ARG A 122 15.35 -3.70 1.16
C ARG A 122 14.48 -3.44 -0.07
N TRP A 123 14.75 -4.15 -1.15
CA TRP A 123 13.89 -4.17 -2.34
C TRP A 123 12.61 -4.96 -2.06
N SER A 124 11.49 -4.42 -2.50
CA SER A 124 10.19 -5.10 -2.49
C SER A 124 9.61 -5.10 -3.90
N ALA A 125 8.70 -6.04 -4.19
CA ALA A 125 8.02 -6.08 -5.48
C ALA A 125 7.29 -4.76 -5.81
N SER A 126 6.72 -4.09 -4.79
CA SER A 126 6.11 -2.77 -4.96
C SER A 126 7.15 -1.76 -5.42
N ARG A 127 8.31 -1.69 -4.75
CA ARG A 127 9.33 -0.70 -5.05
C ARG A 127 9.92 -0.87 -6.45
N VAL A 128 10.12 -2.11 -6.89
CA VAL A 128 10.52 -2.41 -8.26
C VAL A 128 9.42 -1.98 -9.24
N GLY A 129 8.16 -2.29 -8.95
CA GLY A 129 7.02 -1.90 -9.80
C GLY A 129 6.77 -0.38 -9.85
N ASP A 130 7.05 0.34 -8.78
CA ASP A 130 7.00 1.79 -8.71
C ASP A 130 8.10 2.38 -9.60
N LEU A 131 9.31 1.81 -9.53
CA LEU A 131 10.46 2.24 -10.33
C LEU A 131 10.25 1.99 -11.84
N VAL A 132 9.79 0.79 -12.22
CA VAL A 132 9.45 0.45 -13.60
C VAL A 132 8.27 1.28 -14.14
N GLY A 133 7.38 1.76 -13.26
CA GLY A 133 6.23 2.58 -13.64
C GLY A 133 6.47 4.08 -13.67
N ASN A 134 7.67 4.53 -13.30
CA ASN A 134 7.96 5.93 -13.07
C ASN A 134 8.51 6.57 -14.35
N GLU A 135 7.71 7.43 -14.98
CA GLU A 135 8.10 8.13 -16.21
C GLU A 135 9.33 9.03 -16.01
N LYS A 136 9.61 9.44 -14.77
CA LYS A 136 10.74 10.33 -14.49
C LYS A 136 12.10 9.76 -14.87
N LEU A 137 12.23 8.43 -14.96
CA LEU A 137 13.47 7.82 -15.42
C LEU A 137 13.81 8.13 -16.87
N THR A 138 12.84 8.59 -17.69
CA THR A 138 13.06 8.98 -19.09
C THR A 138 13.53 10.42 -19.24
N GLY A 139 13.76 11.15 -18.14
CA GLY A 139 14.06 12.59 -18.16
C GLY A 139 12.83 13.49 -18.31
N SER A 140 11.64 12.90 -18.47
CA SER A 140 10.36 13.62 -18.57
C SER A 140 9.59 13.58 -17.25
N ALA A 141 8.66 14.51 -17.01
CA ALA A 141 7.85 14.50 -15.80
C ALA A 141 6.38 14.81 -16.10
N LEU A 142 5.48 13.97 -15.58
CA LEU A 142 4.06 14.30 -15.56
C LEU A 142 3.72 15.10 -14.30
N LEU A 143 3.38 16.37 -14.50
CA LEU A 143 3.09 17.36 -13.46
C LEU A 143 1.59 17.36 -13.12
N GLN A 144 1.25 17.95 -11.96
CA GLN A 144 -0.12 18.05 -11.44
C GLN A 144 -0.87 16.70 -11.28
N LYS A 145 -0.16 15.65 -10.82
CA LYS A 145 -0.77 14.35 -10.47
C LYS A 145 -1.69 14.42 -9.25
N SER A 146 -1.60 15.48 -8.45
CA SER A 146 -2.47 15.78 -7.31
C SER A 146 -2.72 17.29 -7.24
N TYR A 147 -3.78 17.69 -6.56
CA TYR A 147 -4.09 19.09 -6.27
C TYR A 147 -4.78 19.23 -4.92
N THR A 148 -4.80 20.45 -4.39
CA THR A 148 -5.53 20.78 -3.16
C THR A 148 -6.97 21.16 -3.52
N GLU A 149 -7.93 20.38 -3.04
CA GLU A 149 -9.36 20.53 -3.33
C GLU A 149 -9.94 21.79 -2.67
N ASP A 150 -9.66 21.97 -1.38
CA ASP A 150 -10.25 23.02 -0.56
C ASP A 150 -9.17 23.82 0.20
N HIS A 151 -9.33 25.14 0.21
CA HIS A 151 -8.42 26.07 0.84
C HIS A 151 -8.50 26.04 2.37
N LEU A 152 -9.60 25.57 2.95
CA LEU A 152 -9.78 25.44 4.40
C LEU A 152 -9.16 24.14 4.93
N THR A 153 -9.57 23.00 4.37
CA THR A 153 -9.06 21.69 4.82
C THR A 153 -7.65 21.38 4.34
N LYS A 154 -7.16 22.09 3.30
CA LYS A 154 -5.87 21.84 2.62
C LYS A 154 -5.69 20.39 2.16
N LYS A 155 -6.80 19.67 1.97
CA LYS A 155 -6.80 18.25 1.60
C LYS A 155 -6.25 18.09 0.19
N GLN A 156 -5.22 17.25 0.04
CA GLN A 156 -4.70 16.86 -1.25
C GLN A 156 -5.44 15.63 -1.79
N VAL A 157 -5.85 15.72 -3.05
CA VAL A 157 -6.52 14.64 -3.79
C VAL A 157 -5.74 14.32 -5.06
N ARG A 158 -5.85 13.07 -5.53
CA ARG A 158 -5.22 12.64 -6.78
C ARG A 158 -6.03 13.17 -7.96
N ASN A 159 -5.34 13.73 -8.94
CA ASN A 159 -5.94 14.20 -10.19
C ASN A 159 -6.25 13.01 -11.10
N LYS A 160 -7.54 12.78 -11.36
CA LYS A 160 -8.08 11.76 -12.28
C LYS A 160 -8.61 12.38 -13.58
N GLY A 161 -8.45 13.68 -13.76
CA GLY A 161 -8.94 14.44 -14.92
C GLY A 161 -9.68 15.72 -14.55
N GLU A 162 -9.84 16.02 -13.26
CA GLU A 162 -10.50 17.24 -12.77
C GLU A 162 -9.67 18.51 -13.07
N LYS A 163 -8.36 18.35 -13.27
CA LYS A 163 -7.45 19.41 -13.68
C LYS A 163 -6.55 18.94 -14.81
N GLU A 164 -6.08 19.87 -15.62
CA GLU A 164 -5.04 19.60 -16.62
C GLU A 164 -3.79 18.99 -15.97
N ARG A 165 -3.14 18.10 -16.72
CA ARG A 165 -1.84 17.53 -16.37
C ARG A 165 -0.86 17.93 -17.45
N TYR A 166 0.32 18.38 -17.04
CA TYR A 166 1.35 18.89 -17.94
C TYR A 166 2.44 17.83 -18.06
N PHE A 167 2.74 17.42 -19.29
CA PHE A 167 3.85 16.53 -19.56
C PHE A 167 5.04 17.38 -19.98
N ALA A 168 6.05 17.44 -19.13
CA ALA A 168 7.26 18.22 -19.36
C ALA A 168 8.37 17.29 -19.83
N GLU A 169 8.85 17.50 -21.04
CA GLU A 169 9.93 16.72 -21.65
C GLU A 169 11.30 17.31 -21.29
N ASP A 170 12.34 16.47 -21.32
CA ASP A 170 13.75 16.86 -21.11
C ASP A 170 14.03 17.74 -19.88
N THR A 171 13.26 17.53 -18.81
CA THR A 171 13.39 18.29 -17.55
C THR A 171 14.66 17.97 -16.77
N HIS A 172 15.22 16.78 -16.95
CA HIS A 172 16.43 16.31 -16.27
C HIS A 172 17.07 15.14 -17.05
N PRO A 173 18.33 14.76 -16.76
CA PRO A 173 19.00 13.69 -17.50
C PRO A 173 18.24 12.35 -17.43
N ALA A 174 18.06 11.71 -18.58
CA ALA A 174 17.41 10.40 -18.66
C ALA A 174 18.34 9.26 -18.20
N ILE A 175 17.81 8.30 -17.45
CA ILE A 175 18.51 7.05 -17.10
C ILE A 175 18.18 5.93 -18.09
N ILE A 176 16.95 5.93 -18.61
CA ILE A 176 16.43 5.00 -19.62
C ILE A 176 15.83 5.79 -20.79
N SER A 177 15.76 5.17 -21.98
CA SER A 177 15.06 5.77 -23.11
C SER A 177 13.53 5.68 -22.94
N MET A 178 12.80 6.57 -23.62
CA MET A 178 11.34 6.50 -23.70
C MET A 178 10.87 5.17 -24.30
N GLU A 179 11.56 4.64 -25.32
CA GLU A 179 11.22 3.34 -25.92
C GLU A 179 11.29 2.17 -24.93
N LEU A 180 12.33 2.13 -24.07
CA LEU A 180 12.45 1.09 -23.04
C LEU A 180 11.34 1.21 -22.00
N PHE A 181 11.00 2.44 -21.62
CA PHE A 181 9.89 2.71 -20.72
C PHE A 181 8.56 2.24 -21.30
N GLU A 182 8.24 2.62 -22.53
CA GLU A 182 7.02 2.21 -23.22
C GLU A 182 6.91 0.69 -23.36
N THR A 183 8.00 0.03 -23.75
CA THR A 183 8.08 -1.43 -23.83
C THR A 183 7.75 -2.09 -22.49
N ALA A 184 8.35 -1.60 -21.40
CA ALA A 184 8.06 -2.10 -20.06
C ALA A 184 6.58 -1.88 -19.67
N GLN A 185 6.00 -0.73 -20.01
CA GLN A 185 4.61 -0.42 -19.70
C GLN A 185 3.62 -1.26 -20.51
N GLN A 186 3.93 -1.58 -21.77
CA GLN A 186 3.16 -2.53 -22.59
C GLN A 186 3.17 -3.93 -21.97
N ILE A 187 4.34 -4.44 -21.57
CA ILE A 187 4.48 -5.73 -20.87
C ILE A 187 3.67 -5.72 -19.57
N ARG A 188 3.75 -4.62 -18.80
CA ARG A 188 3.00 -4.45 -17.56
C ARG A 188 1.49 -4.50 -17.80
N ALA A 189 0.99 -3.78 -18.81
CA ALA A 189 -0.41 -3.78 -19.19
C ALA A 189 -0.89 -5.16 -19.65
N ALA A 190 -0.10 -5.86 -20.46
CA ALA A 190 -0.40 -7.23 -20.89
C ALA A 190 -0.50 -8.19 -19.70
N ARG A 191 0.47 -8.15 -18.78
CA ARG A 191 0.45 -8.96 -17.55
C ARG A 191 -0.76 -8.63 -16.67
N ALA A 192 -1.16 -7.36 -16.59
CA ALA A 192 -2.33 -6.94 -15.81
C ALA A 192 -3.64 -7.56 -16.34
N LYS A 193 -3.80 -7.74 -17.66
CA LYS A 193 -4.99 -8.40 -18.25
C LYS A 193 -5.15 -9.86 -17.82
N HIS A 194 -4.04 -10.55 -17.53
CA HIS A 194 -4.05 -11.94 -17.07
C HIS A 194 -4.27 -12.09 -15.57
N VAL A 195 -4.17 -10.99 -14.80
CA VAL A 195 -4.55 -10.98 -13.40
C VAL A 195 -6.07 -10.83 -13.35
N LYS A 196 -6.79 -11.92 -13.10
CA LYS A 196 -8.22 -11.85 -12.77
C LYS A 196 -8.38 -10.78 -11.69
N ALA A 197 -9.33 -9.87 -11.88
CA ALA A 197 -9.72 -8.91 -10.85
C ALA A 197 -9.87 -9.69 -9.55
N ARG A 198 -8.94 -9.48 -8.61
CA ARG A 198 -9.10 -10.05 -7.28
C ARG A 198 -10.35 -9.38 -6.77
N ASP A 199 -11.38 -10.18 -6.52
CA ASP A 199 -12.49 -9.73 -5.71
C ASP A 199 -11.87 -9.20 -4.41
N THR A 200 -11.86 -7.87 -4.28
CA THR A 200 -11.39 -7.15 -3.10
C THR A 200 -12.45 -7.16 -2.01
N SER A 201 -13.59 -7.84 -2.20
CA SER A 201 -14.39 -8.28 -1.07
C SER A 201 -13.41 -8.92 -0.08
N GLN A 202 -13.43 -8.41 1.14
CA GLN A 202 -12.65 -9.02 2.21
C GLN A 202 -13.19 -10.43 2.35
N ASN A 203 -12.56 -11.38 1.67
CA ASN A 203 -12.67 -12.80 1.94
C ASN A 203 -12.02 -13.00 3.32
N ARG A 204 -12.68 -12.48 4.35
CA ARG A 204 -12.35 -12.64 5.75
C ARG A 204 -12.80 -14.04 6.09
N TYR A 205 -11.99 -15.00 5.65
CA TYR A 205 -12.15 -16.38 6.03
C TYR A 205 -12.08 -16.50 7.56
N PRO A 206 -12.70 -17.51 8.16
CA PRO A 206 -12.93 -17.54 9.60
C PRO A 206 -11.68 -17.36 10.49
N PHE A 207 -10.51 -17.84 10.03
CA PHE A 207 -9.24 -17.71 10.77
C PHE A 207 -8.37 -16.51 10.34
N THR A 208 -8.88 -15.62 9.47
CA THR A 208 -8.13 -14.46 8.96
C THR A 208 -7.77 -13.53 10.10
N GLY A 209 -6.48 -13.26 10.28
CA GLY A 209 -5.98 -12.38 11.34
C GLY A 209 -5.87 -13.04 12.72
N LYS A 210 -6.37 -14.26 12.91
CA LYS A 210 -6.29 -14.99 14.19
C LYS A 210 -5.03 -15.84 14.33
N ILE A 211 -4.47 -16.34 13.23
CA ILE A 211 -3.32 -17.23 13.26
C ILE A 211 -2.01 -16.43 13.19
N VAL A 212 -1.18 -16.53 14.22
CA VAL A 212 0.09 -15.81 14.37
C VAL A 212 1.26 -16.81 14.40
N CYS A 213 2.28 -16.55 13.58
CA CYS A 213 3.50 -17.34 13.55
C CYS A 213 4.44 -16.93 14.70
N GLU A 214 4.81 -17.86 15.59
CA GLU A 214 5.79 -17.51 16.64
C GLU A 214 7.22 -17.42 16.10
N CYS A 215 7.52 -18.04 14.95
CA CYS A 215 8.85 -17.93 14.34
C CYS A 215 9.17 -16.52 13.82
N CYS A 216 8.17 -15.78 13.31
CA CYS A 216 8.41 -14.47 12.66
C CYS A 216 7.39 -13.38 13.01
N GLY A 217 6.45 -13.63 13.91
CA GLY A 217 5.42 -12.69 14.37
C GLY A 217 4.33 -12.32 13.37
N LYS A 218 4.44 -12.71 12.08
CA LYS A 218 3.43 -12.37 11.05
C LYS A 218 2.25 -13.35 11.06
N ASN A 219 1.10 -12.87 10.60
CA ASN A 219 -0.09 -13.70 10.44
C ASN A 219 0.02 -14.70 9.28
N TYR A 220 -0.71 -15.80 9.38
CA TYR A 220 -0.90 -16.73 8.28
C TYR A 220 -1.94 -16.19 7.28
N LYS A 221 -1.79 -16.56 6.01
CA LYS A 221 -2.76 -16.30 4.94
C LYS A 221 -3.33 -17.61 4.43
N ARG A 222 -4.64 -17.59 4.15
CA ARG A 222 -5.32 -18.69 3.47
C ARG A 222 -4.88 -18.75 2.01
N LYS A 223 -4.62 -19.96 1.52
CA LYS A 223 -4.42 -20.27 0.11
C LYS A 223 -5.22 -21.52 -0.24
N VAL A 224 -5.63 -21.62 -1.51
CA VAL A 224 -6.30 -22.81 -2.05
C VAL A 224 -5.34 -23.50 -3.01
N VAL A 225 -5.10 -24.80 -2.80
CA VAL A 225 -4.27 -25.65 -3.66
C VAL A 225 -5.09 -26.87 -4.04
N GLN A 226 -5.34 -27.06 -5.34
CA GLN A 226 -6.12 -28.18 -5.87
C GLN A 226 -7.48 -28.37 -5.17
N GLY A 227 -8.20 -27.27 -4.93
CA GLY A 227 -9.51 -27.27 -4.27
C GLY A 227 -9.47 -27.41 -2.74
N ARG A 228 -8.29 -27.53 -2.12
CA ARG A 228 -8.15 -27.61 -0.65
C ARG A 228 -7.56 -26.36 -0.05
N SER A 229 -8.07 -26.01 1.12
CA SER A 229 -7.71 -24.79 1.83
C SER A 229 -6.62 -25.04 2.86
N TYR A 230 -5.63 -24.16 2.84
CA TYR A 230 -4.47 -24.20 3.72
C TYR A 230 -4.14 -22.82 4.23
N TRP A 231 -3.53 -22.77 5.40
CA TRP A 231 -2.98 -21.57 6.00
C TRP A 231 -1.47 -21.67 5.97
N GLN A 232 -0.80 -20.62 5.48
CA GLN A 232 0.66 -20.54 5.47
C GLN A 232 1.13 -19.16 5.94
N CYS A 233 2.25 -19.14 6.68
CA CYS A 233 2.85 -17.91 7.17
C CYS A 233 3.12 -16.91 6.02
N SER A 234 2.77 -15.64 6.23
CA SER A 234 3.00 -14.59 5.23
C SER A 234 4.47 -14.44 4.83
N THR A 235 5.40 -14.54 5.77
CA THR A 235 6.85 -14.48 5.48
C THR A 235 7.28 -15.67 4.63
N PHE A 236 6.83 -16.90 4.96
CA PHE A 236 7.13 -18.06 4.13
C PHE A 236 6.60 -17.87 2.70
N LEU A 237 5.38 -17.37 2.54
CA LEU A 237 4.76 -17.20 1.22
C LEU A 237 5.48 -16.18 0.33
N HIS A 238 5.99 -15.09 0.91
CA HIS A 238 6.63 -14.01 0.17
C HIS A 238 8.13 -14.20 0.01
N ASP A 239 8.80 -14.59 1.09
CA ASP A 239 10.26 -14.56 1.20
C ASP A 239 10.85 -15.99 1.13
N GLY A 240 10.05 -17.02 1.42
CA GLY A 240 10.44 -18.43 1.34
C GLY A 240 10.87 -19.04 2.67
N ARG A 241 11.32 -20.30 2.60
CA ARG A 241 11.66 -21.13 3.77
C ARG A 241 12.84 -20.59 4.58
N ASP A 242 13.80 -19.96 3.91
CA ASP A 242 15.02 -19.44 4.52
C ASP A 242 14.72 -18.30 5.51
N TYR A 243 13.62 -17.57 5.27
CA TYR A 243 13.18 -16.45 6.12
C TYR A 243 12.20 -16.87 7.21
N CYS A 244 11.45 -17.95 7.00
CA CYS A 244 10.57 -18.51 8.01
C CYS A 244 10.30 -19.98 7.70
N PRO A 245 10.65 -20.94 8.58
CA PRO A 245 10.43 -22.36 8.36
C PRO A 245 9.00 -22.82 8.70
N ALA A 246 8.07 -21.88 8.89
CA ALA A 246 6.69 -22.13 9.30
C ALA A 246 5.99 -23.16 8.39
N GLN A 247 5.35 -24.12 9.04
CA GLN A 247 4.66 -25.22 8.38
C GLN A 247 3.28 -24.80 7.87
N GLN A 248 2.88 -25.38 6.73
CA GLN A 248 1.53 -25.24 6.19
C GLN A 248 0.52 -26.02 7.04
N ILE A 249 -0.58 -25.36 7.41
CA ILE A 249 -1.66 -25.91 8.23
C ILE A 249 -2.89 -26.15 7.34
N PRO A 250 -3.40 -27.39 7.22
CA PRO A 250 -4.68 -27.64 6.56
C PRO A 250 -5.83 -26.96 7.31
N GLU A 251 -6.73 -26.29 6.60
CA GLU A 251 -7.88 -25.58 7.21
C GLU A 251 -8.75 -26.52 8.04
N ARG A 252 -8.96 -27.76 7.55
CA ARG A 252 -9.73 -28.79 8.27
C ARG A 252 -9.24 -29.04 9.71
N ILE A 253 -7.93 -28.97 9.96
CA ILE A 253 -7.37 -29.22 11.30
C ILE A 253 -7.77 -28.08 12.25
N LEU A 254 -7.81 -26.85 11.73
CA LEU A 254 -8.26 -25.70 12.51
C LEU A 254 -9.77 -25.77 12.79
N GLU A 255 -10.56 -26.27 11.83
CA GLU A 255 -12.01 -26.47 11.99
C GLU A 255 -12.31 -27.60 12.99
N GLU A 256 -11.61 -28.73 12.89
CA GLU A 256 -11.70 -29.87 13.82
C GLU A 256 -11.44 -29.41 15.27
N PHE A 257 -10.33 -28.70 15.52
CA PHE A 257 -10.05 -28.17 16.86
C PHE A 257 -11.00 -27.06 17.29
N ALA A 258 -11.43 -26.19 16.38
CA ALA A 258 -12.40 -25.15 16.72
C ALA A 258 -13.75 -25.74 17.16
N ALA A 259 -14.19 -26.84 16.56
CA ALA A 259 -15.40 -27.55 16.96
C ALA A 259 -15.32 -28.07 18.40
N GLU A 260 -14.16 -28.60 18.82
CA GLU A 260 -13.94 -29.04 20.21
C GLU A 260 -14.08 -27.91 21.24
N PHE A 261 -13.83 -26.66 20.84
CA PHE A 261 -13.90 -25.49 21.72
C PHE A 261 -15.25 -24.76 21.67
N GLY A 262 -16.30 -25.38 21.12
CA GLY A 262 -17.62 -24.76 20.96
C GLY A 262 -17.71 -23.80 19.77
N GLY A 263 -16.80 -23.93 18.81
CA GLY A 263 -16.79 -23.18 17.56
C GLY A 263 -15.80 -22.02 17.51
N MET A 264 -15.68 -21.44 16.32
CA MET A 264 -14.67 -20.40 16.02
C MET A 264 -14.89 -19.08 16.78
N GLY A 265 -16.11 -18.81 17.25
CA GLY A 265 -16.44 -17.61 18.01
C GLY A 265 -15.72 -17.53 19.37
N ASN A 266 -15.29 -18.66 19.91
CA ASN A 266 -14.61 -18.72 21.22
C ASN A 266 -13.11 -18.50 21.14
N ILE A 267 -12.52 -18.51 19.93
CA ILE A 267 -11.08 -18.40 19.71
C ILE A 267 -10.70 -16.94 19.46
N SER A 268 -9.87 -16.36 20.33
CA SER A 268 -9.34 -15.01 20.15
C SER A 268 -8.12 -15.00 19.22
N GLU A 269 -7.16 -15.89 19.45
CA GLU A 269 -5.89 -16.00 18.75
C GLU A 269 -5.43 -17.47 18.64
N ILE A 270 -4.69 -17.81 17.59
CA ILE A 270 -4.05 -19.11 17.39
C ILE A 270 -2.56 -18.86 17.16
N ARG A 271 -1.70 -19.36 18.05
CA ARG A 271 -0.25 -19.26 17.89
C ARG A 271 0.33 -20.55 17.35
N VAL A 272 1.32 -20.42 16.47
CA VAL A 272 2.01 -21.56 15.84
C VAL A 272 3.46 -21.59 16.33
N PRO A 273 3.75 -22.29 17.45
CA PRO A 273 5.08 -22.36 18.05
C PRO A 273 6.07 -23.19 17.24
N GLY A 274 5.57 -24.18 16.49
CA GLY A 274 6.44 -25.11 15.78
C GLY A 274 5.68 -26.06 14.86
N LYS A 275 6.38 -27.09 14.38
CA LYS A 275 5.77 -28.11 13.52
C LYS A 275 4.65 -28.82 14.26
N ASN A 276 3.52 -29.00 13.59
CA ASN A 276 2.37 -29.76 14.08
C ASN A 276 1.76 -29.27 15.40
N LYS A 277 2.15 -28.10 15.92
CA LYS A 277 1.67 -27.56 17.21
C LYS A 277 0.89 -26.27 17.02
N LEU A 278 -0.23 -26.14 17.72
CA LEU A 278 -1.06 -24.94 17.80
C LEU A 278 -1.37 -24.63 19.26
N VAL A 279 -1.32 -23.36 19.61
CA VAL A 279 -1.79 -22.86 20.91
C VAL A 279 -2.98 -21.96 20.65
N PHE A 280 -4.16 -22.39 21.06
CA PHE A 280 -5.40 -21.63 20.95
C PHE A 280 -5.59 -20.79 22.21
N ALA A 281 -5.70 -19.48 22.05
CA ALA A 281 -6.17 -18.59 23.09
C ALA A 281 -7.68 -18.41 22.93
N LEU A 282 -8.43 -18.72 23.99
CA LEU A 282 -9.88 -18.51 24.02
C LEU A 282 -10.23 -17.14 24.61
N HIS A 283 -11.42 -16.63 24.33
CA HIS A 283 -11.89 -15.35 24.87
C HIS A 283 -12.00 -15.32 26.41
N GLY A 284 -12.07 -16.48 27.06
CA GLY A 284 -12.00 -16.63 28.52
C GLY A 284 -10.59 -16.64 29.11
N GLY A 285 -9.55 -16.33 28.32
CA GLY A 285 -8.15 -16.30 28.78
C GLY A 285 -7.47 -17.68 28.89
N GLN A 286 -8.22 -18.76 28.74
CA GLN A 286 -7.68 -20.12 28.69
C GLN A 286 -6.83 -20.33 27.42
N LYS A 287 -5.68 -20.96 27.59
CA LYS A 287 -4.80 -21.38 26.49
C LYS A 287 -4.81 -22.90 26.39
N ILE A 288 -5.05 -23.41 25.18
CA ILE A 288 -5.10 -24.85 24.91
C ILE A 288 -4.04 -25.19 23.86
N GLU A 289 -3.10 -26.05 24.22
CA GLU A 289 -2.11 -26.59 23.27
C GLU A 289 -2.67 -27.85 22.60
N LYS A 290 -2.53 -27.90 21.28
CA LYS A 290 -2.93 -29.03 20.44
C LYS A 290 -1.79 -29.41 19.53
N GLU A 291 -1.61 -30.71 19.35
CA GLU A 291 -0.70 -31.28 18.37
C GLU A 291 -1.49 -32.09 17.35
N TRP A 292 -1.25 -31.88 16.06
CA TRP A 292 -1.90 -32.64 14.99
C TRP A 292 -0.91 -33.55 14.27
N ARG A 293 -1.35 -34.75 13.89
CA ARG A 293 -0.50 -35.69 13.13
C ARG A 293 -0.77 -35.55 11.63
N ILE A 294 0.30 -35.47 10.84
CA ILE A 294 0.21 -35.59 9.39
C ILE A 294 0.30 -37.07 9.03
N SER A 295 -0.85 -37.73 8.88
CA SER A 295 -0.91 -39.07 8.30
C SER A 295 -1.20 -38.98 6.80
N ARG A 296 -0.30 -39.53 5.97
CA ARG A 296 -0.54 -39.66 4.52
C ARG A 296 -1.78 -40.53 4.23
N ARG A 297 -2.10 -41.48 5.12
CA ARG A 297 -3.26 -42.39 5.01
C ARG A 297 -4.58 -41.63 5.23
N ASP A 298 -4.58 -40.69 6.17
CA ASP A 298 -5.76 -39.89 6.55
C ASP A 298 -5.88 -38.58 5.75
N SER A 299 -5.03 -38.41 4.73
CA SER A 299 -5.10 -37.28 3.78
C SER A 299 -6.10 -37.51 2.65
N TRP A 300 -6.77 -38.67 2.65
CA TRP A 300 -7.81 -39.10 1.71
C TRP A 300 -9.16 -39.25 2.41
N THR A 301 -10.08 -38.33 2.15
CA THR A 301 -11.50 -38.51 2.55
C THR A 301 -12.15 -39.58 1.69
N ASP A 302 -13.25 -40.18 2.16
CA ASP A 302 -13.94 -41.22 1.40
C ASP A 302 -14.49 -40.70 0.06
N GLU A 303 -14.94 -39.45 0.02
CA GLU A 303 -15.28 -38.74 -1.22
C GLU A 303 -14.08 -38.66 -2.19
N MET A 304 -12.88 -38.38 -1.68
CA MET A 304 -11.69 -38.32 -2.54
C MET A 304 -11.28 -39.69 -3.07
N LYS A 305 -11.43 -40.75 -2.25
CA LYS A 305 -11.20 -42.12 -2.70
C LYS A 305 -12.18 -42.46 -3.82
N GLU A 306 -13.44 -42.04 -3.70
CA GLU A 306 -14.47 -42.26 -4.71
C GLU A 306 -14.21 -41.45 -5.99
N VAL A 307 -13.85 -40.16 -5.90
CA VAL A 307 -13.48 -39.33 -7.06
C VAL A 307 -12.25 -39.88 -7.79
N ALA A 308 -11.24 -40.35 -7.05
CA ALA A 308 -10.08 -40.98 -7.67
C ALA A 308 -10.42 -42.35 -8.28
N ARG A 309 -11.32 -43.12 -7.66
CA ARG A 309 -11.84 -44.37 -8.20
C ARG A 309 -12.62 -44.15 -9.50
N GLN A 310 -13.45 -43.12 -9.56
CA GLN A 310 -14.17 -42.70 -10.77
C GLN A 310 -13.22 -42.23 -11.88
N LYS A 311 -12.21 -41.41 -11.54
CA LYS A 311 -11.17 -41.00 -12.50
C LYS A 311 -10.28 -42.14 -12.97
N ALA A 312 -10.00 -43.13 -12.12
CA ALA A 312 -9.25 -44.32 -12.50
C ALA A 312 -10.09 -45.20 -13.45
N ARG A 313 -11.39 -45.38 -13.15
CA ARG A 313 -12.34 -46.06 -14.05
C ARG A 313 -12.47 -45.36 -15.40
N SER A 314 -12.51 -44.03 -15.46
CA SER A 314 -12.58 -43.32 -16.76
C SER A 314 -11.27 -43.33 -17.55
N ARG A 315 -10.12 -43.52 -16.89
CA ARG A 315 -8.79 -43.60 -17.55
C ARG A 315 -8.38 -45.00 -17.97
N TYR A 316 -8.85 -46.03 -17.26
CA TYR A 316 -8.39 -47.42 -17.41
C TYR A 316 -9.53 -48.44 -17.54
N GLY A 317 -10.78 -48.00 -17.56
CA GLY A 317 -11.93 -48.87 -17.81
C GLY A 317 -12.25 -48.96 -19.29
N ASN A 318 -12.19 -50.19 -19.81
CA ASN A 318 -13.20 -50.70 -20.75
C ASN A 318 -14.57 -50.69 -20.07
#